data_AF-A0A6A4ZGR1-F1
#
_entry.id   AF-A0A6A4ZGR1-F1
#
_cell.length_a   1.000
_cell.length_b   1.000
_cell.length_c   1.000
_cell.angle_alpha   90.00
_cell.angle_beta   90.00
_cell.angle_gamma   90.00
#
_symmetry.space_group_name_H-M   'P 1'
#
loop_
_entity.id
_entity.type
_entity.pdbx_description
1 polymer ?
#
loop_
_entity_poly.entity_id
_entity_poly.type
_entity_poly.pdbx_seq_one_letter_code
_entity_poly.pdbx_strand_id
1 'polypeptide(L)'
;MKVAVALSFMAAVVQAKVSVSVRRELEAKPVVDAIAYFYGVNVNTLAFTEGENRKQTLFNALNNDVVTIESTLKSVLDNVERKVVHTSWLIGASFLTGLTKEDIEKLSKNPKMTLC
;
A
#
# COMPACT_ATOMS: atom_id res chain seq x y z
N MET A 1 -32.99 3.39 -11.93
CA MET A 1 -32.04 2.30 -11.63
C MET A 1 -30.68 2.59 -12.28
N LYS A 2 -29.73 3.25 -11.60
CA LYS A 2 -28.33 3.38 -12.08
C LYS A 2 -27.27 3.32 -10.96
N VAL A 3 -27.67 3.17 -9.70
CA VAL A 3 -26.76 3.30 -8.54
C VAL A 3 -26.23 1.94 -8.05
N ALA A 4 -26.93 0.83 -8.33
CA ALA A 4 -26.53 -0.51 -7.85
C ALA A 4 -25.26 -1.07 -8.53
N VAL A 5 -24.96 -0.60 -9.74
CA VAL A 5 -23.84 -1.10 -10.54
C VAL A 5 -22.50 -0.55 -10.01
N ALA A 6 -22.44 0.72 -9.60
CA ALA A 6 -21.21 1.31 -9.04
C ALA A 6 -20.83 0.71 -7.67
N LEU A 7 -21.82 0.36 -6.85
CA LEU A 7 -21.60 -0.25 -5.52
C LEU A 7 -21.06 -1.68 -5.62
N SER A 8 -21.57 -2.48 -6.57
CA SER A 8 -21.11 -3.85 -6.78
C SER A 8 -19.67 -3.91 -7.32
N PHE A 9 -19.29 -2.98 -8.21
CA PHE A 9 -17.90 -2.87 -8.67
C PHE A 9 -16.94 -2.42 -7.57
N MET A 10 -17.32 -1.45 -6.73
CA MET A 10 -16.48 -1.04 -5.61
C MET A 10 -16.26 -2.16 -4.59
N ALA A 11 -17.31 -2.92 -4.26
CA ALA A 11 -17.17 -4.09 -3.38
C ALA A 11 -16.24 -5.16 -3.98
N ALA A 12 -16.34 -5.43 -5.28
CA ALA A 12 -15.48 -6.40 -5.97
C ALA A 12 -14.01 -5.95 -6.04
N VAL A 13 -13.74 -4.66 -6.26
CA VAL A 13 -12.37 -4.11 -6.30
C VAL A 13 -11.72 -4.14 -4.91
N VAL A 14 -12.48 -3.83 -3.86
CA VAL A 14 -12.04 -3.97 -2.46
C VAL A 14 -11.73 -5.45 -2.16
N GLN A 15 -12.58 -6.37 -2.64
CA GLN A 15 -12.39 -7.81 -2.44
C GLN A 15 -11.17 -8.40 -3.16
N ALA A 16 -10.74 -7.83 -4.28
CA ALA A 16 -9.56 -8.31 -5.01
C ALA A 16 -8.24 -7.83 -4.40
N LYS A 17 -8.25 -6.66 -3.77
CA LYS A 17 -7.05 -6.00 -3.21
C LYS A 17 -6.84 -6.24 -1.73
N VAL A 18 -7.80 -6.85 -1.03
CA VAL A 18 -7.67 -7.20 0.37
C VAL A 18 -7.69 -8.72 0.48
N SER A 19 -6.66 -9.29 1.12
CA SER A 19 -6.55 -10.73 1.31
C SER A 19 -7.78 -11.30 2.02
N VAL A 20 -8.05 -12.59 1.78
CA VAL A 20 -9.12 -13.31 2.49
C VAL A 20 -8.87 -13.28 4.01
N SER A 21 -7.60 -13.36 4.42
CA SER A 21 -7.20 -13.34 5.83
C SER A 21 -7.57 -12.02 6.52
N VAL A 22 -7.18 -10.88 5.96
CA VAL A 22 -7.50 -9.56 6.52
C VAL A 22 -9.01 -9.35 6.59
N ARG A 23 -9.76 -9.79 5.58
CA ARG A 23 -11.24 -9.69 5.59
C ARG A 23 -11.88 -10.53 6.69
N ARG A 24 -11.47 -11.79 6.82
CA ARG A 24 -11.97 -12.68 7.88
C ARG A 24 -11.62 -12.14 9.26
N GLU A 25 -10.46 -11.51 9.40
CA GLU A 25 -10.05 -10.94 10.67
C GLU A 25 -10.88 -9.69 11.02
N LEU A 26 -11.23 -8.85 10.05
CA LEU A 26 -12.16 -7.72 10.23
C LEU A 26 -13.59 -8.14 10.59
N GLU A 27 -14.01 -9.35 10.23
CA GLU A 27 -15.31 -9.90 10.65
C GLU A 27 -15.31 -10.27 12.14
N ALA A 28 -14.15 -10.59 12.71
CA ALA A 28 -13.98 -11.04 14.09
C ALA A 28 -13.45 -9.94 15.04
N LYS A 29 -12.74 -8.93 14.53
CA LYS A 29 -12.05 -7.91 15.32
C LYS A 29 -12.37 -6.49 14.82
N PRO A 30 -12.46 -5.50 15.72
CA PRO A 30 -12.69 -4.10 15.34
C PRO A 30 -11.49 -3.46 14.63
N VAL A 31 -10.29 -4.00 14.84
CA VAL A 31 -9.04 -3.57 14.22
C VAL A 31 -8.19 -4.76 13.82
N VAL A 32 -7.38 -4.59 12.79
CA VAL A 32 -6.49 -5.62 12.25
C VAL A 32 -5.12 -5.06 11.90
N ASP A 33 -4.13 -5.94 11.89
CA ASP A 33 -2.81 -5.65 11.34
C ASP A 33 -2.74 -6.21 9.92
N ALA A 34 -2.07 -5.51 9.01
CA ALA A 34 -1.98 -5.91 7.62
C ALA A 34 -0.66 -5.46 6.99
N ILE A 35 -0.26 -6.14 5.92
CA ILE A 35 0.86 -5.71 5.09
C ILE A 35 0.31 -5.04 3.84
N ALA A 36 0.63 -3.77 3.64
CA ALA A 36 0.38 -3.06 2.40
C ALA A 36 1.55 -3.27 1.44
N TYR A 37 1.34 -4.05 0.37
CA TYR A 37 2.28 -4.18 -0.73
C TYR A 37 2.03 -3.12 -1.78
N PHE A 38 3.07 -2.42 -2.19
CA PHE A 38 3.08 -1.43 -3.26
C PHE A 38 3.85 -1.98 -4.46
N TYR A 39 3.62 -1.41 -5.65
CA TYR A 39 4.52 -1.64 -6.77
C TYR A 39 5.89 -1.03 -6.45
N GLY A 40 6.86 -1.87 -6.13
CA GLY A 40 8.22 -1.42 -5.82
C GLY A 40 9.01 -0.92 -7.04
N VAL A 41 10.22 -0.43 -6.79
CA VAL A 41 11.14 0.06 -7.83
C VAL A 41 11.47 -1.03 -8.85
N ASN A 42 11.12 -0.78 -10.12
CA ASN A 42 11.59 -1.62 -11.22
C ASN A 42 13.02 -1.23 -11.60
N VAL A 43 13.98 -1.91 -10.99
CA VAL A 43 15.43 -1.67 -11.17
C VAL A 43 15.85 -1.72 -12.65
N ASN A 44 15.18 -2.53 -13.48
CA ASN A 44 15.49 -2.65 -14.91
C ASN A 44 15.13 -1.39 -15.72
N THR A 45 14.31 -0.50 -15.15
CA THR A 45 13.87 0.75 -15.79
C THR A 45 14.62 1.98 -15.28
N LEU A 46 15.54 1.81 -14.31
CA LEU A 46 16.36 2.91 -13.81
C LEU A 46 17.35 3.34 -14.89
N ALA A 47 17.33 4.62 -15.24
CA ALA A 47 18.34 5.21 -16.10
C ALA A 47 19.67 5.25 -15.34
N PHE A 48 20.68 4.55 -15.87
CA PHE A 48 22.05 4.63 -15.38
C PHE A 48 22.85 5.44 -16.39
N THR A 49 23.28 6.63 -16.02
CA THR A 49 24.15 7.44 -16.88
C THR A 49 25.58 6.91 -16.80
N GLU A 50 26.30 6.94 -17.91
CA GLU A 50 27.71 6.56 -17.94
C GLU A 50 28.52 7.49 -17.01
N GLY A 51 29.31 6.91 -16.10
CA GLY A 51 30.05 7.64 -15.06
C GLY A 51 29.32 7.80 -13.71
N GLU A 52 28.03 7.44 -13.59
CA GLU A 52 27.32 7.47 -12.31
C GLU A 52 27.61 6.23 -11.43
N ASN A 53 27.65 6.47 -10.12
CA ASN A 53 27.73 5.39 -9.14
C ASN A 53 26.39 4.64 -9.08
N ARG A 54 26.32 3.49 -9.74
CA ARG A 54 25.13 2.60 -9.77
C ARG A 54 24.54 2.30 -8.39
N LYS A 55 25.38 2.12 -7.36
CA LYS A 55 24.90 1.85 -5.99
C LYS A 55 24.17 3.06 -5.42
N GLN A 56 24.68 4.26 -5.68
CA GLN A 56 24.05 5.51 -5.24
C GLN A 56 22.72 5.75 -5.98
N THR A 57 22.67 5.54 -7.30
CA THR A 57 21.43 5.68 -8.08
C THR A 57 20.34 4.73 -7.58
N LEU A 58 20.69 3.47 -7.34
CA LEU A 58 19.77 2.48 -6.79
C LEU A 58 19.30 2.86 -5.38
N PHE A 59 20.22 3.25 -4.50
CA PHE A 59 19.91 3.68 -3.14
C PHE A 59 18.96 4.89 -3.13
N ASN A 60 19.20 5.88 -3.99
CA ASN A 60 18.34 7.05 -4.12
C ASN A 60 16.94 6.67 -4.63
N ALA A 61 16.84 5.80 -5.63
CA ALA A 61 15.55 5.33 -6.16
C ALA A 61 14.72 4.61 -5.08
N LEU A 62 15.37 3.73 -4.30
CA LEU A 62 14.74 2.97 -3.22
C LEU A 62 14.29 3.87 -2.06
N ASN A 63 15.09 4.88 -1.70
CA ASN A 63 14.67 5.87 -0.69
C ASN A 63 13.50 6.72 -1.19
N ASN A 64 13.52 7.15 -2.45
CA ASN A 64 12.40 7.91 -3.03
C ASN A 64 11.11 7.08 -3.06
N ASP A 65 11.21 5.77 -3.25
CA ASP A 65 10.07 4.86 -3.19
C ASP A 65 9.46 4.82 -1.78
N VAL A 66 10.27 4.73 -0.72
CA VAL A 66 9.79 4.82 0.67
C VAL A 66 9.06 6.13 0.92
N VAL A 67 9.65 7.25 0.51
CA VAL A 67 9.02 8.57 0.65
C VAL A 67 7.67 8.61 -0.09
N THR A 68 7.60 8.00 -1.27
CA THR A 68 6.36 7.89 -2.06
C THR A 68 5.32 7.04 -1.37
N ILE A 69 5.71 5.89 -0.80
CA ILE A 69 4.83 5.00 -0.04
C ILE A 69 4.28 5.72 1.18
N GLU A 70 5.13 6.38 1.97
CA GLU A 70 4.71 7.13 3.16
C GLU A 70 3.78 8.29 2.80
N SER A 71 4.11 9.04 1.74
CA SER A 71 3.25 10.11 1.23
C SER A 71 1.89 9.57 0.77
N THR A 72 1.90 8.42 0.09
CA THR A 72 0.69 7.73 -0.34
C THR A 72 -0.16 7.32 0.85
N LEU A 73 0.42 6.70 1.87
CA LEU A 73 -0.27 6.35 3.10
C LEU A 73 -0.84 7.60 3.78
N LYS A 74 -0.08 8.71 3.85
CA LYS A 74 -0.52 9.99 4.45
C LYS A 74 -1.71 10.60 3.71
N SER A 75 -1.78 10.41 2.40
CA SER A 75 -2.91 10.89 1.59
C SER A 75 -4.19 10.07 1.78
N VAL A 76 -4.08 8.84 2.31
CA VAL A 76 -5.20 7.89 2.42
C VAL A 76 -5.65 7.69 3.87
N LEU A 77 -4.74 7.83 4.83
CA LEU A 77 -4.98 7.55 6.25
C LEU A 77 -4.75 8.80 7.10
N ASP A 78 -5.71 9.08 7.98
CA ASP A 78 -5.70 10.28 8.83
C ASP A 78 -4.65 10.24 9.97
N ASN A 79 -4.09 9.06 10.29
CA ASN A 79 -3.17 8.87 11.42
C ASN A 79 -2.04 7.86 11.09
N VAL A 80 -1.33 8.11 9.99
CA VAL A 80 -0.27 7.20 9.49
C VAL A 80 0.80 6.90 10.55
N GLU A 81 1.27 7.91 11.29
CA GLU A 81 2.39 7.74 12.22
C GLU A 81 2.10 6.74 13.34
N ARG A 82 0.82 6.59 13.74
CA ARG A 82 0.40 5.59 14.72
C ARG A 82 0.19 4.20 14.13
N LYS A 83 0.04 4.12 12.81
CA LYS A 83 -0.35 2.90 12.08
C LYS A 83 0.83 2.24 11.38
N VAL A 84 1.85 2.98 10.96
CA VAL A 84 3.02 2.42 10.28
C VAL A 84 4.03 1.93 11.31
N VAL A 85 4.24 0.61 11.32
CA VAL A 85 5.28 -0.03 12.13
C VAL A 85 6.63 0.03 11.39
N HIS A 86 6.62 -0.26 10.09
CA HIS A 86 7.82 -0.28 9.26
C HIS A 86 7.47 -0.13 7.78
N THR A 87 8.31 0.58 7.01
CA THR A 87 8.25 0.63 5.55
C THR A 87 9.54 0.05 4.98
N SER A 88 9.42 -1.00 4.17
CA SER A 88 10.52 -1.69 3.53
C SER A 88 10.66 -1.24 2.08
N TRP A 89 11.85 -0.74 1.73
CA TRP A 89 12.24 -0.42 0.36
C TRP A 89 12.61 -1.65 -0.47
N LEU A 90 12.95 -2.79 0.16
CA LEU A 90 13.37 -4.00 -0.56
C LEU A 90 12.21 -4.67 -1.30
N ILE A 91 11.01 -4.57 -0.73
CA ILE A 91 9.81 -5.24 -1.23
C ILE A 91 8.68 -4.25 -1.53
N GLY A 92 8.93 -2.94 -1.40
CA GLY A 92 7.93 -1.90 -1.55
C GLY A 92 6.71 -2.15 -0.66
N ALA A 93 6.90 -2.36 0.64
CA ALA A 93 5.81 -2.74 1.53
C ALA A 93 5.81 -1.94 2.83
N SER A 94 4.62 -1.73 3.40
CA SER A 94 4.46 -1.17 4.74
C SER A 94 3.70 -2.12 5.65
N PHE A 95 4.23 -2.31 6.85
CA PHE A 95 3.59 -3.06 7.93
C PHE A 95 2.72 -2.09 8.71
N LEU A 96 1.42 -2.35 8.71
CA LEU A 96 0.40 -1.49 9.28
C LEU A 96 -0.28 -2.18 10.45
N THR A 97 -0.54 -1.43 11.53
CA THR A 97 -1.23 -1.92 12.72
C THR A 97 -2.47 -1.11 13.04
N GLY A 98 -3.44 -1.76 13.70
CA GLY A 98 -4.63 -1.09 14.24
C GLY A 98 -5.53 -0.50 13.16
N LEU A 99 -5.60 -1.14 11.98
CA LEU A 99 -6.43 -0.69 10.88
C LEU A 99 -7.90 -1.02 11.14
N THR A 100 -8.75 -0.01 11.05
CA THR A 100 -10.21 -0.19 11.10
C THR A 100 -10.74 -0.64 9.74
N LYS A 101 -12.00 -1.08 9.70
CA LYS A 101 -12.69 -1.38 8.43
C LYS A 101 -12.68 -0.18 7.47
N GLU A 102 -12.88 1.04 7.97
CA GLU A 102 -12.86 2.26 7.17
C GLU A 102 -11.46 2.52 6.59
N ASP A 103 -10.40 2.27 7.36
CA ASP A 103 -9.02 2.39 6.87
C ASP A 103 -8.75 1.42 5.73
N ILE A 104 -9.19 0.17 5.87
CA ILE A 104 -9.03 -0.87 4.84
C ILE A 104 -9.81 -0.51 3.57
N GLU A 105 -11.02 0.04 3.71
CA GLU A 105 -11.80 0.55 2.59
C GLU A 105 -11.13 1.74 1.90
N LYS A 106 -10.54 2.68 2.64
CA LYS A 106 -9.75 3.80 2.08
C LYS A 106 -8.52 3.28 1.34
N LEU A 107 -7.78 2.37 1.95
CA LEU A 107 -6.56 1.76 1.41
C LEU A 107 -6.82 0.96 0.13
N SER A 108 -7.86 0.12 0.12
CA SER A 108 -8.20 -0.72 -1.05
C SER A 108 -8.56 0.07 -2.33
N LYS A 109 -8.96 1.34 -2.19
CA LYS A 109 -9.21 2.22 -3.35
C LYS A 109 -7.92 2.60 -4.07
N ASN A 110 -6.76 2.49 -3.43
CA ASN A 110 -5.49 2.82 -4.06
C ASN A 110 -5.13 1.81 -5.17
N PRO A 111 -4.95 2.21 -6.44
CA PRO A 111 -4.63 1.30 -7.54
C PRO A 111 -3.22 0.70 -7.48
N LYS A 112 -2.32 1.30 -6.69
CA LYS A 112 -0.91 0.89 -6.62
C LYS A 112 -0.59 -0.05 -5.47
N MET A 113 -1.60 -0.56 -4.77
CA MET A 113 -1.42 -1.27 -3.52
C MET A 113 -2.39 -2.44 -3.35
N THR A 114 -1.92 -3.48 -2.64
CA THR A 114 -2.70 -4.64 -2.17
C THR A 114 -2.45 -4.85 -0.68
N LEU A 115 -3.47 -5.21 0.07
CA LEU A 115 -3.43 -5.50 1.51
C LEU A 115 -3.44 -7.00 1.74
N CYS A 116 -2.47 -7.49 2.50
CA CYS A 116 -2.27 -8.90 2.80
C CYS A 116 -2.35 -9.21 4.29
#